data_AF-A0A2V7IC44-F1
#
_entry.id   AF-A0A2V7IC44-F1
#
_cell.length_a   1.000
_cell.length_b   1.000
_cell.length_c   1.000
_cell.angle_alpha   90.00
_cell.angle_beta   90.00
_cell.angle_gamma   90.00
#
_symmetry.space_group_name_H-M   'P 1'
#
loop_
_entity.id
_entity.type
_entity.pdbx_description
1 polymer ?
#
loop_
_entity_poly.entity_id
_entity_poly.type
_entity_poly.pdbx_seq_one_letter_code
_entity_poly.pdbx_strand_id
1 'polypeptide(L)'
;MAALGAVTVSIVFGIPRSPSATELAPLSGQAAPAVIWHFDSLPLGQPPAGFSFGRTGGGRVGHWIVQSASDAPSPPNVLAQVDSDRTDYRFPVAAAPSPSFTDGSVSVKCKPVSGHVDRACGIMFRYQDENNYYLSRANALEDNVRFYYVKNGRRIQLANWS
;
A
#
# COMPACT_ATOMS: atom_id res chain seq x y z
N MET A 1 -15.96 37.68 66.79
CA MET A 1 -15.73 38.37 65.49
C MET A 1 -16.37 37.54 64.41
N ALA A 2 -17.41 38.10 63.80
CA ALA A 2 -18.18 37.48 62.73
C ALA A 2 -17.53 37.77 61.37
N ALA A 3 -17.56 36.80 60.46
CA ALA A 3 -17.61 37.04 59.03
C ALA A 3 -18.32 35.85 58.37
N LEU A 4 -19.50 36.11 57.83
CA LEU A 4 -20.27 35.20 56.98
C LEU A 4 -19.55 35.02 55.63
N GLY A 5 -19.62 33.82 55.06
CA GLY A 5 -19.29 33.55 53.66
C GLY A 5 -20.33 32.58 53.09
N ALA A 6 -21.14 33.08 52.16
CA ALA A 6 -22.33 32.43 51.64
C ALA A 6 -22.05 31.17 50.81
N VAL A 7 -22.95 30.18 50.92
CA VAL A 7 -23.02 29.00 50.07
C VAL A 7 -23.88 29.35 48.85
N THR A 8 -23.31 29.28 47.65
CA THR A 8 -24.06 29.40 46.40
C THR A 8 -24.28 28.01 45.83
N VAL A 9 -25.53 27.55 45.84
CA VAL A 9 -25.97 26.37 45.06
C VAL A 9 -26.53 26.89 43.75
N SER A 10 -25.98 26.45 42.62
CA SER A 10 -26.57 26.68 41.31
C SER A 10 -26.90 25.33 40.69
N ILE A 11 -28.20 25.04 40.60
CA ILE A 11 -28.76 23.96 39.79
C ILE A 11 -29.03 24.55 38.41
N VAL A 12 -28.46 23.96 37.36
CA VAL A 12 -28.84 24.27 35.98
C VAL A 12 -29.59 23.06 35.42
N PHE A 13 -30.89 23.24 35.18
CA PHE A 13 -31.68 22.36 34.32
C PHE A 13 -31.40 22.69 32.84
N GLY A 14 -31.38 21.65 32.01
CA GLY A 14 -30.65 21.62 30.74
C GLY A 14 -31.30 22.26 29.52
N ILE A 15 -30.63 22.05 28.39
CA ILE A 15 -31.19 22.04 27.03
C ILE A 15 -30.55 20.84 26.33
N PRO A 16 -31.30 19.94 25.66
CA PRO A 16 -30.68 18.97 24.78
C PRO A 16 -30.05 19.75 23.63
N ARG A 17 -28.72 19.82 23.58
CA ARG A 17 -28.06 20.10 22.31
C ARG A 17 -28.35 18.90 21.44
N SER A 18 -29.28 19.06 20.50
CA SER A 18 -29.37 18.21 19.33
C SER A 18 -27.94 18.02 18.82
N PRO A 19 -27.41 16.79 18.77
CA PRO A 19 -26.32 16.56 17.86
C PRO A 19 -26.94 16.85 16.50
N SER A 20 -26.62 18.00 15.91
CA SER A 20 -26.58 18.06 14.45
C SER A 20 -25.57 16.98 14.08
N ALA A 21 -26.08 15.76 13.89
CA ALA A 21 -25.44 14.81 13.04
C ALA A 21 -25.26 15.60 11.74
N THR A 22 -24.03 16.02 11.49
CA THR A 22 -23.60 16.23 10.12
C THR A 22 -23.85 14.87 9.47
N GLU A 23 -25.04 14.74 8.90
CA GLU A 23 -25.38 13.66 8.01
C GLU A 23 -24.23 13.67 6.99
N LEU A 24 -23.42 12.60 7.04
CA LEU A 24 -22.42 12.36 6.02
C LEU A 24 -23.23 12.24 4.73
N ALA A 25 -23.36 13.35 4.02
CA ALA A 25 -23.91 13.35 2.68
C ALA A 25 -23.20 12.20 1.96
N PRO A 26 -23.93 11.21 1.42
CA PRO A 26 -23.29 10.13 0.71
C PRO A 26 -22.44 10.80 -0.36
N LEU A 27 -21.13 10.55 -0.31
CA LEU A 27 -20.21 10.94 -1.36
C LEU A 27 -20.79 10.31 -2.63
N SER A 28 -21.57 11.12 -3.36
CA SER A 28 -22.10 10.78 -4.67
C SER A 28 -20.94 10.97 -5.66
N GLY A 29 -19.80 10.35 -5.34
CA GLY A 29 -18.70 10.16 -6.24
C GLY A 29 -19.06 8.92 -7.04
N GLN A 30 -19.28 9.10 -8.34
CA GLN A 30 -19.41 7.97 -9.25
C GLN A 30 -18.13 7.15 -9.13
N ALA A 31 -18.23 5.96 -8.51
CA ALA A 31 -17.09 5.08 -8.34
C ALA A 31 -16.58 4.71 -9.75
N ALA A 32 -15.33 5.04 -10.04
CA ALA A 32 -14.69 4.59 -11.26
C ALA A 32 -14.70 3.04 -11.28
N PRO A 33 -14.92 2.42 -12.46
CA PRO A 33 -14.84 0.97 -12.55
C PRO A 33 -13.45 0.50 -12.05
N ALA A 34 -13.43 -0.63 -11.34
CA ALA A 34 -12.19 -1.21 -10.88
C ALA A 34 -11.28 -1.53 -12.08
N VAL A 35 -10.04 -1.06 -12.01
CA VAL A 35 -9.02 -1.42 -13.00
C VAL A 35 -8.32 -2.67 -12.50
N ILE A 36 -8.32 -3.70 -13.35
CA ILE A 36 -7.67 -4.97 -13.04
C ILE A 36 -6.57 -5.22 -14.06
N TRP A 37 -5.34 -5.35 -13.57
CA TRP A 37 -4.20 -5.77 -14.39
C TRP A 37 -4.12 -7.29 -14.37
N HIS A 38 -4.60 -7.91 -15.45
CA HIS A 38 -4.47 -9.34 -15.72
C HIS A 38 -3.24 -9.61 -16.60
N PHE A 39 -2.56 -10.72 -16.36
CA PHE A 39 -1.36 -11.10 -17.11
C PHE A 39 -1.58 -12.30 -18.05
N ASP A 40 -2.77 -12.92 -18.00
CA ASP A 40 -3.06 -14.18 -18.70
C ASP A 40 -3.05 -14.07 -20.22
N SER A 41 -3.39 -12.90 -20.75
CA SER A 41 -3.38 -12.63 -22.19
C SER A 41 -2.08 -11.97 -22.67
N LEU A 42 -1.11 -11.71 -21.78
CA LEU A 42 0.10 -11.00 -22.12
C LEU A 42 1.23 -11.95 -22.58
N PRO A 43 2.13 -11.50 -23.47
CA PRO A 43 3.25 -12.30 -23.94
C PRO A 43 4.19 -12.70 -22.79
N LEU A 44 4.54 -13.99 -22.72
CA LEU A 44 5.50 -14.50 -21.75
C LEU A 44 6.91 -13.94 -22.02
N GLY A 45 7.70 -13.81 -20.95
CA GLY A 45 9.09 -13.36 -21.02
C GLY A 45 9.26 -11.86 -21.28
N GLN A 46 8.17 -11.10 -21.38
CA GLN A 46 8.18 -9.68 -21.64
C GLN A 46 7.58 -8.89 -20.46
N PRO A 47 8.05 -7.66 -20.21
CA PRO A 47 7.38 -6.78 -19.28
C PRO A 47 6.00 -6.35 -19.83
N PRO A 48 4.97 -6.22 -18.99
CA PRO A 48 3.67 -5.71 -19.41
C PRO A 48 3.79 -4.27 -19.92
N ALA A 49 3.14 -3.99 -21.05
CA ALA A 49 3.10 -2.65 -21.62
C ALA A 49 2.48 -1.64 -20.64
N GLY A 50 3.03 -0.42 -20.62
CA GLY A 50 2.55 0.66 -19.76
C GLY A 50 3.01 0.58 -18.31
N PHE A 51 3.73 -0.48 -17.89
CA PHE A 51 4.38 -0.50 -16.58
C PHE A 51 5.73 0.21 -16.61
N SER A 52 6.07 0.86 -15.50
CA SER A 52 7.38 1.39 -15.19
C SER A 52 8.09 0.48 -14.20
N PHE A 53 9.39 0.27 -14.40
CA PHE A 53 10.21 -0.61 -13.57
C PHE A 53 11.41 0.18 -13.04
N GLY A 54 11.71 0.00 -11.76
CA GLY A 54 12.76 0.74 -11.07
C GLY A 54 13.28 0.00 -9.85
N ARG A 55 13.98 0.74 -9.00
CA ARG A 55 14.32 0.29 -7.65
C ARG A 55 14.50 1.48 -6.72
N THR A 56 14.10 1.34 -5.46
CA THR A 56 14.71 2.14 -4.40
C THR A 56 16.05 1.53 -4.01
N GLY A 57 17.06 2.37 -3.76
CA GLY A 57 18.34 1.94 -3.20
C GLY A 57 19.35 1.42 -4.22
N GLY A 58 20.19 0.48 -3.78
CA GLY A 58 21.35 -0.03 -4.53
C GLY A 58 21.04 -1.20 -5.47
N GLY A 59 22.08 -1.73 -6.11
CA GLY A 59 22.01 -2.94 -6.94
C GLY A 59 21.41 -2.73 -8.33
N ARG A 60 21.07 -3.82 -9.02
CA ARG A 60 20.46 -3.75 -10.36
C ARG A 60 18.99 -3.34 -10.30
N VAL A 61 18.50 -2.66 -11.32
CA VAL A 61 17.05 -2.41 -11.49
C VAL A 61 16.30 -3.74 -11.48
N GLY A 62 15.06 -3.77 -10.96
CA GLY A 62 14.25 -4.98 -10.95
C GLY A 62 13.99 -5.48 -12.39
N HIS A 63 14.22 -6.77 -12.63
CA HIS A 63 13.81 -7.42 -13.87
C HIS A 63 12.45 -8.04 -13.66
N TRP A 64 11.45 -7.54 -14.40
CA TRP A 64 10.06 -7.97 -14.28
C TRP A 64 9.54 -8.47 -15.62
N ILE A 65 8.95 -9.66 -15.62
CA ILE A 65 8.39 -10.29 -16.83
C ILE A 65 7.07 -10.97 -16.52
N VAL A 66 6.23 -11.14 -17.53
CA VAL A 66 5.11 -12.07 -17.46
C VAL A 66 5.64 -13.50 -17.57
N GLN A 67 5.24 -14.37 -16.64
CA GLN A 67 5.60 -15.79 -16.68
C GLN A 67 4.43 -16.67 -16.27
N SER A 68 4.45 -17.94 -16.66
CA SER A 68 3.49 -18.93 -16.17
C SER A 68 3.79 -19.30 -14.72
N ALA A 69 2.74 -19.46 -13.92
CA ALA A 69 2.78 -19.91 -12.55
C ALA A 69 1.44 -20.59 -12.22
N SER A 70 1.36 -21.90 -12.47
CA SER A 70 0.13 -22.69 -12.25
C SER A 70 -0.30 -22.76 -10.79
N ASP A 71 0.63 -22.54 -9.87
CA ASP A 71 0.44 -22.54 -8.42
C ASP A 71 0.35 -21.11 -7.84
N ALA A 72 0.14 -20.10 -8.69
CA ALA A 72 -0.14 -18.73 -8.26
C ALA A 72 -1.56 -18.60 -7.70
N PRO A 73 -1.84 -17.62 -6.83
CA PRO A 73 -3.21 -17.32 -6.38
C PRO A 73 -4.16 -16.81 -7.50
N SER A 74 -3.60 -16.47 -8.67
CA SER A 74 -4.32 -16.10 -9.90
C SER A 74 -3.60 -16.70 -11.11
N PRO A 75 -3.74 -18.01 -11.37
CA PRO A 75 -3.15 -18.65 -12.53
C PRO A 75 -3.91 -18.27 -13.82
N PRO A 76 -3.34 -18.51 -15.02
CA PRO A 76 -2.05 -19.16 -15.26
C PRO A 76 -0.82 -18.26 -15.22
N ASN A 77 -0.93 -16.94 -15.42
CA ASN A 77 0.24 -16.07 -15.59
C ASN A 77 0.33 -14.99 -14.51
N VAL A 78 1.56 -14.58 -14.21
CA VAL A 78 1.88 -13.55 -13.21
C VAL A 78 2.90 -12.56 -13.75
N LEU A 79 2.90 -11.34 -13.22
CA LEU A 79 4.06 -10.46 -13.28
C LEU A 79 5.06 -10.89 -12.20
N ALA A 80 6.21 -11.41 -12.62
CA ALA A 80 7.25 -11.89 -11.74
C ALA A 80 8.48 -11.00 -11.77
N GLN A 81 8.99 -10.67 -10.59
CA GLN A 81 10.37 -10.21 -10.45
C GLN A 81 11.26 -11.44 -10.50
N VAL A 82 12.22 -11.48 -11.42
CA VAL A 82 13.06 -12.66 -11.70
C VAL A 82 14.55 -12.43 -11.43
N ASP A 83 14.89 -11.31 -10.79
CA ASP A 83 16.27 -10.93 -10.55
C ASP A 83 16.70 -11.16 -9.10
N SER A 84 17.75 -11.97 -8.91
CA SER A 84 18.23 -12.48 -7.62
C SER A 84 19.37 -11.66 -6.99
N ASP A 85 19.56 -10.40 -7.40
CA ASP A 85 20.55 -9.50 -6.80
C ASP A 85 20.35 -9.40 -5.28
N ARG A 86 21.43 -9.67 -4.53
CA ARG A 86 21.45 -9.79 -3.07
C ARG A 86 21.82 -8.50 -2.34
N THR A 87 21.83 -7.37 -3.04
CA THR A 87 22.02 -6.07 -2.38
C THR A 87 20.93 -5.89 -1.32
N ASP A 88 21.32 -5.62 -0.07
CA ASP A 88 20.42 -5.56 1.08
C ASP A 88 19.38 -4.44 0.95
N TYR A 89 19.84 -3.19 0.84
CA TYR A 89 18.98 -2.03 0.63
C TYR A 89 18.62 -1.87 -0.86
N ARG A 90 17.87 -2.84 -1.40
CA ARG A 90 17.39 -2.88 -2.78
C ARG A 90 15.92 -3.29 -2.82
N PHE A 91 15.05 -2.38 -3.25
CA PHE A 91 13.61 -2.63 -3.34
C PHE A 91 13.18 -2.50 -4.80
N PRO A 92 13.12 -3.60 -5.58
CA PRO A 92 12.67 -3.54 -6.96
C PRO A 92 11.17 -3.17 -7.01
N VAL A 93 10.81 -2.28 -7.93
CA VAL A 93 9.43 -1.78 -8.07
C VAL A 93 8.92 -2.03 -9.49
N ALA A 94 7.63 -2.33 -9.59
CA ALA A 94 6.85 -2.36 -10.82
C ALA A 94 5.58 -1.53 -10.59
N ALA A 95 5.39 -0.47 -11.38
CA ALA A 95 4.30 0.49 -11.19
C ALA A 95 3.51 0.67 -12.48
N ALA A 96 2.18 0.75 -12.38
CA ALA A 96 1.31 1.19 -13.46
C ALA A 96 0.95 2.67 -13.22
N PRO A 97 1.62 3.64 -13.88
CA PRO A 97 1.40 5.07 -13.65
C PRO A 97 0.04 5.58 -14.16
N SER A 98 -0.63 4.82 -15.02
CA SER A 98 -1.95 5.15 -15.55
C SER A 98 -2.89 3.93 -15.55
N PRO A 99 -4.19 4.14 -15.28
CA PRO A 99 -4.80 5.40 -14.83
C PRO A 99 -4.40 5.74 -13.38
N SER A 100 -4.52 7.02 -13.01
CA SER A 100 -4.24 7.52 -11.66
C SER A 100 -5.54 7.75 -10.89
N PHE A 101 -5.47 7.59 -9.57
CA PHE A 101 -6.61 7.70 -8.66
C PHE A 101 -6.23 8.57 -7.47
N THR A 102 -7.15 9.44 -7.03
CA THR A 102 -6.95 10.26 -5.83
C THR A 102 -7.21 9.45 -4.57
N ASP A 103 -8.35 8.74 -4.54
CA ASP A 103 -8.84 7.92 -3.44
C ASP A 103 -9.39 6.60 -3.96
N GLY A 104 -9.21 5.53 -3.19
CA GLY A 104 -9.69 4.20 -3.57
C GLY A 104 -9.13 3.08 -2.72
N SER A 105 -9.58 1.86 -3.00
CA SER A 105 -8.99 0.64 -2.48
C SER A 105 -8.11 0.00 -3.55
N VAL A 106 -7.03 -0.63 -3.11
CA VAL A 106 -6.09 -1.33 -3.98
C VAL A 106 -5.74 -2.66 -3.34
N SER A 107 -5.74 -3.72 -4.14
CA SER A 107 -5.44 -5.08 -3.67
C SER A 107 -4.52 -5.77 -4.67
N VAL A 108 -3.73 -6.71 -4.17
CA VAL A 108 -2.85 -7.56 -4.97
C VAL A 108 -2.94 -8.98 -4.45
N LYS A 109 -2.95 -9.93 -5.37
CA LYS A 109 -2.64 -11.32 -5.06
C LYS A 109 -1.15 -11.50 -5.26
N CYS A 110 -0.43 -11.85 -4.20
CA CYS A 110 1.02 -11.98 -4.29
C CYS A 110 1.50 -13.28 -3.64
N LYS A 111 2.64 -13.77 -4.13
CA LYS A 111 3.24 -15.03 -3.70
C LYS A 111 4.74 -14.83 -3.54
N PRO A 112 5.28 -14.81 -2.31
CA PRO A 112 6.71 -14.86 -2.09
C PRO A 112 7.25 -16.23 -2.52
N VAL A 113 8.24 -16.26 -3.41
CA VAL A 113 8.78 -17.53 -3.97
C VAL A 113 10.14 -17.87 -3.37
N SER A 114 11.12 -16.98 -3.54
CA SER A 114 12.51 -17.20 -3.13
C SER A 114 13.16 -15.88 -2.67
N GLY A 115 14.43 -15.96 -2.26
CA GLY A 115 15.20 -14.82 -1.76
C GLY A 115 15.85 -15.12 -0.40
N HIS A 116 17.02 -14.52 -0.17
CA HIS A 116 17.81 -14.67 1.05
C HIS A 116 17.80 -13.42 1.94
N VAL A 117 17.78 -12.24 1.32
CA VAL A 117 17.63 -10.96 2.02
C VAL A 117 16.17 -10.80 2.41
N ASP A 118 15.30 -10.78 1.40
CA ASP A 118 13.86 -10.77 1.54
C ASP A 118 13.25 -11.90 0.71
N ARG A 119 12.27 -12.60 1.26
CA ARG A 119 11.31 -13.41 0.50
C ARG A 119 9.96 -12.76 0.67
N ALA A 120 9.71 -11.72 -0.11
CA ALA A 120 8.60 -10.83 0.13
C ALA A 120 7.78 -10.53 -1.12
N CYS A 121 6.57 -10.07 -0.89
CA CYS A 121 5.74 -9.42 -1.90
C CYS A 121 4.93 -8.31 -1.24
N GLY A 122 4.30 -7.46 -2.03
CA GLY A 122 3.59 -6.33 -1.49
C GLY A 122 2.90 -5.51 -2.55
N ILE A 123 2.27 -4.42 -2.09
CA ILE A 123 1.56 -3.48 -2.93
C ILE A 123 2.04 -2.07 -2.68
N MET A 124 2.28 -1.34 -3.76
CA MET A 124 2.64 0.07 -3.71
C MET A 124 1.48 0.93 -4.18
N PHE A 125 1.33 2.10 -3.58
CA PHE A 125 0.31 3.07 -3.94
C PHE A 125 0.79 4.51 -3.73
N ARG A 126 0.10 5.47 -4.36
CA ARG A 126 0.56 6.87 -4.49
C ARG A 126 2.00 6.96 -5.02
N TYR A 127 2.32 6.09 -5.98
CA TYR A 127 3.64 6.03 -6.62
C TYR A 127 3.87 7.29 -7.46
N GLN A 128 4.96 8.01 -7.19
CA GLN A 128 5.41 9.14 -8.02
C GLN A 128 6.63 8.73 -8.84
N ASP A 129 7.59 8.08 -8.19
CA ASP A 129 8.81 7.52 -8.77
C ASP A 129 9.35 6.40 -7.85
N GLU A 130 10.46 5.77 -8.23
CA GLU A 130 11.06 4.66 -7.51
C GLU A 130 11.64 5.03 -6.14
N ASN A 131 11.54 6.28 -5.73
CA ASN A 131 12.02 6.83 -4.47
C ASN A 131 10.91 7.54 -3.67
N ASN A 132 9.66 7.54 -4.13
CA ASN A 132 8.53 8.25 -3.53
C ASN A 132 7.20 7.48 -3.67
N TYR A 133 6.81 6.71 -2.66
CA TYR A 133 5.59 5.89 -2.64
C TYR A 133 5.23 5.35 -1.24
N TYR A 134 4.04 4.79 -1.08
CA TYR A 134 3.66 3.98 0.09
C TYR A 134 3.71 2.48 -0.27
N LEU A 135 4.02 1.62 0.70
CA LEU A 135 4.17 0.17 0.50
C LEU A 135 3.66 -0.62 1.70
N SER A 136 2.83 -1.63 1.44
CA SER A 136 2.60 -2.73 2.38
C SER A 136 3.36 -3.97 1.89
N ARG A 137 4.26 -4.51 2.71
CA ARG A 137 5.12 -5.66 2.39
C ARG A 137 4.84 -6.82 3.33
N ALA A 138 4.54 -7.99 2.80
CA ALA A 138 4.56 -9.26 3.51
C ALA A 138 5.91 -9.96 3.26
N ASN A 139 6.65 -10.32 4.32
CA ASN A 139 7.93 -11.00 4.21
C ASN A 139 7.88 -12.36 4.91
N ALA A 140 8.07 -13.43 4.13
CA ALA A 140 8.04 -14.81 4.61
C ALA A 140 9.29 -15.23 5.39
N LEU A 141 10.40 -14.49 5.29
CA LEU A 141 11.60 -14.77 6.12
C LEU A 141 11.49 -14.16 7.51
N GLU A 142 10.77 -13.04 7.63
CA GLU A 142 10.63 -12.31 8.90
C GLU A 142 9.27 -12.54 9.58
N ASP A 143 8.41 -13.35 8.97
CA ASP A 143 7.02 -13.62 9.40
C ASP A 143 6.25 -12.35 9.80
N ASN A 144 6.28 -11.35 8.92
CA ASN A 144 5.60 -10.09 9.19
C ASN A 144 4.97 -9.46 7.96
N VAL A 145 4.00 -8.60 8.25
CA VAL A 145 3.51 -7.56 7.34
C VAL A 145 3.95 -6.21 7.90
N ARG A 146 4.52 -5.36 7.05
CA ARG A 146 4.90 -4.00 7.44
C ARG A 146 4.39 -2.98 6.45
N PHE A 147 3.92 -1.87 6.99
CA PHE A 147 3.52 -0.70 6.21
C PHE A 147 4.59 0.37 6.29
N TYR A 148 4.97 0.90 5.14
CA TYR A 148 6.03 1.88 4.97
C TYR A 148 5.58 3.04 4.08
N TYR A 149 6.28 4.16 4.21
CA TYR A 149 6.46 5.07 3.09
C TYR A 149 7.93 5.15 2.69
N VAL A 150 8.19 5.46 1.42
CA VAL A 150 9.49 5.81 0.88
C VAL A 150 9.41 7.25 0.43
N LYS A 151 10.36 8.07 0.88
CA LYS A 151 10.48 9.47 0.46
C LYS A 151 11.95 9.78 0.20
N ASN A 152 12.25 10.32 -0.98
CA ASN A 152 13.63 10.57 -1.42
C ASN A 152 14.54 9.34 -1.23
N GLY A 153 14.02 8.14 -1.52
CA GLY A 153 14.74 6.87 -1.46
C GLY A 153 14.94 6.31 -0.04
N ARG A 154 14.43 7.00 0.99
CA ARG A 154 14.48 6.54 2.37
C ARG A 154 13.17 5.89 2.77
N ARG A 155 13.23 4.60 3.15
CA ARG A 155 12.08 3.84 3.66
C ARG A 155 11.90 4.08 5.16
N ILE A 156 10.69 4.44 5.56
CA ILE A 156 10.28 4.67 6.95
C ILE A 156 9.09 3.76 7.25
N GLN A 157 9.18 3.00 8.35
CA GLN A 157 8.09 2.14 8.81
C GLN A 157 7.01 2.98 9.50
N LEU A 158 5.76 2.67 9.19
CA LEU A 158 4.56 3.26 9.78
C LEU A 158 3.84 2.28 10.69
N ALA A 159 3.81 0.99 10.35
CA ALA A 159 3.17 -0.06 11.15
C ALA A 159 3.79 -1.45 10.89
N ASN A 160 3.56 -2.38 11.82
CA ASN A 160 4.04 -3.76 11.79
C ASN A 160 2.99 -4.70 12.36
N TRP A 161 2.82 -5.86 11.73
CA TRP A 161 1.99 -6.98 12.18
C TRP A 161 2.81 -8.27 12.10
N SER A 162 2.72 -9.08 13.15
CA SER A 162 3.43 -10.35 13.36
C SER A 162 2.61 -11.20 14.30
#